data_AF-A0A0R1NRM4-F1
#
_entry.id   AF-A0A0R1NRM4-F1
#
_cell.length_a   1.000
_cell.length_b   1.000
_cell.length_c   1.000
_cell.angle_alpha   90.00
_cell.angle_beta   90.00
_cell.angle_gamma   90.00
#
_symmetry.space_group_name_H-M   'P 1'
#
loop_
_entity.id
_entity.type
_entity.pdbx_description
1 polymer ?
#
loop_
_entity_poly.entity_id
_entity_poly.type
_entity_poly.pdbx_seq_one_letter_code
_entity_poly.pdbx_strand_id
1 'polypeptide(L)'
;MKIRKVVATALLTAGFGLGITSTTANAATVPKSIRGTWYQKAYYNHSLTIRTKLFSHNGTVKQGDSKTVVAREGDFHVMTHKSKFRFKGGQYHTIITHTVGVGDAPTFISAHLRINGKRRHVLLQAPQQGHTFYVLTHFKPTKVYHISGDLKW
;
A
#
# COMPACT_ATOMS: atom_id res chain seq x y z
N MET A 1 -20.54 30.60 -29.82
CA MET A 1 -19.65 29.98 -28.81
C MET A 1 -19.94 28.50 -28.71
N LYS A 2 -18.97 27.62 -28.99
CA LYS A 2 -19.15 26.15 -28.96
C LYS A 2 -18.37 25.56 -27.78
N ILE A 3 -19.09 24.96 -26.83
CA ILE A 3 -18.52 24.21 -25.70
C ILE A 3 -18.15 22.82 -26.21
N ARG A 4 -16.86 22.46 -26.17
CA ARG A 4 -16.39 21.11 -26.49
C ARG A 4 -16.33 20.29 -25.20
N LYS A 5 -17.17 19.25 -25.10
CA LYS A 5 -17.06 18.21 -24.07
C LYS A 5 -15.96 17.23 -24.48
N VAL A 6 -15.01 16.99 -23.59
CA VAL A 6 -14.01 15.93 -23.74
C VAL A 6 -14.49 14.72 -22.93
N VAL A 7 -14.88 13.66 -23.62
CA VAL A 7 -15.13 12.34 -23.01
C VAL A 7 -13.82 11.57 -23.09
N ALA A 8 -13.25 11.24 -21.93
CA ALA A 8 -12.06 10.41 -21.85
C ALA A 8 -12.48 8.93 -21.88
N THR A 9 -12.43 8.32 -23.06
CA THR A 9 -12.60 6.88 -23.25
C THR A 9 -11.27 6.19 -22.97
N ALA A 10 -11.16 5.47 -21.85
CA ALA A 10 -10.02 4.59 -21.61
C ALA A 10 -10.26 3.26 -22.34
N LEU A 11 -9.45 2.96 -23.36
CA LEU A 11 -9.40 1.66 -24.01
C LEU A 11 -8.87 0.62 -23.01
N LEU A 12 -9.71 -0.34 -22.62
CA LEU A 12 -9.28 -1.58 -21.99
C LEU A 12 -8.98 -2.59 -23.09
N THR A 13 -7.71 -2.76 -23.43
CA THR A 13 -7.26 -3.82 -24.33
C THR A 13 -7.40 -5.16 -23.61
N ALA A 14 -8.46 -5.91 -23.92
CA ALA A 14 -8.61 -7.30 -23.54
C ALA A 14 -7.84 -8.18 -24.54
N GLY A 15 -6.73 -8.76 -24.11
CA GLY A 15 -6.01 -9.78 -24.86
C GLY A 15 -6.20 -11.15 -24.20
N PHE A 16 -7.01 -12.00 -24.83
CA PHE A 16 -7.07 -13.43 -24.55
C PHE A 16 -5.78 -14.09 -25.06
N GLY A 17 -5.03 -14.73 -24.16
CA GLY A 17 -3.90 -15.59 -24.49
C GLY A 17 -3.95 -16.83 -23.62
N LEU A 18 -4.53 -17.91 -24.16
CA LEU A 18 -4.42 -19.27 -23.63
C LEU A 18 -3.00 -19.75 -23.95
N GLY A 19 -2.12 -19.73 -22.94
CA GLY A 19 -0.75 -20.25 -23.02
C GLY A 19 -0.45 -21.02 -21.75
N ILE A 20 -0.02 -22.27 -21.93
CA ILE A 20 0.36 -23.22 -20.88
C ILE A 20 1.50 -22.59 -20.07
N THR A 21 1.22 -22.11 -18.85
CA THR A 21 2.26 -21.67 -17.92
C THR A 21 2.60 -22.83 -17.00
N SER A 22 3.84 -23.30 -17.07
CA SER A 22 4.40 -24.17 -16.04
C SER A 22 4.18 -23.52 -14.68
N THR A 23 3.65 -24.28 -13.72
CA THR A 23 3.57 -23.85 -12.33
C THR A 23 4.97 -23.96 -11.74
N THR A 24 5.86 -23.05 -12.11
CA THR A 24 6.97 -22.70 -11.25
C THR A 24 6.37 -22.21 -9.94
N ALA A 25 6.71 -22.85 -8.84
CA ALA A 25 6.36 -22.37 -7.51
C ALA A 25 6.98 -20.97 -7.35
N ASN A 26 6.20 -19.94 -7.67
CA ASN A 26 6.61 -18.56 -7.47
C ASN A 26 6.63 -18.36 -5.95
N ALA A 27 7.83 -18.39 -5.36
CA ALA A 27 8.03 -17.80 -4.04
C ALA A 27 7.30 -16.44 -4.03
N ALA A 28 6.39 -16.24 -3.08
CA ALA A 28 5.50 -15.08 -3.06
C ALA A 28 6.33 -13.80 -3.02
N THR A 29 6.53 -13.20 -4.19
CA THR A 29 7.41 -12.04 -4.33
C THR A 29 6.65 -10.78 -4.02
N VAL A 30 7.24 -9.90 -3.22
CA VAL A 30 6.64 -8.59 -2.92
C VAL A 30 6.36 -7.83 -4.21
N PRO A 31 5.09 -7.42 -4.47
CA PRO A 31 4.72 -6.64 -5.64
C PRO A 31 5.56 -5.36 -5.76
N LYS A 32 5.95 -5.01 -6.99
CA LYS A 32 6.76 -3.81 -7.26
C LYS A 32 6.10 -2.53 -6.73
N SER A 33 4.78 -2.47 -6.67
CA SER A 33 3.98 -1.33 -6.16
C SER A 33 4.17 -1.05 -4.68
N ILE A 34 4.60 -2.04 -3.89
CA ILE A 34 4.81 -1.89 -2.44
C ILE A 34 6.26 -2.15 -2.02
N ARG A 35 7.11 -2.52 -2.96
CA ARG A 35 8.53 -2.82 -2.69
C ARG A 35 9.28 -1.54 -2.33
N GLY A 36 10.18 -1.63 -1.34
CA GLY A 36 11.12 -0.57 -0.99
C GLY A 36 11.20 -0.33 0.51
N THR A 37 11.85 0.79 0.86
CA THR A 37 11.87 1.29 2.24
C THR A 37 10.84 2.39 2.39
N TRP A 38 9.98 2.22 3.39
CA TRP A 38 8.87 3.08 3.72
C TRP A 38 9.04 3.63 5.13
N TYR A 39 8.58 4.85 5.33
CA TYR A 39 8.67 5.56 6.60
C TYR A 39 7.32 6.12 6.98
N GLN A 40 6.98 6.00 8.26
CA GLN A 40 5.81 6.61 8.86
C GLN A 40 6.24 7.33 10.14
N LYS A 41 5.71 8.53 10.36
CA LYS A 41 5.77 9.17 11.67
C LYS A 41 4.54 8.75 12.46
N ALA A 42 4.72 8.38 13.72
CA ALA A 42 3.63 8.07 14.65
C ALA A 42 3.86 8.84 15.96
N TYR A 43 2.77 9.29 16.56
CA TYR A 43 2.77 9.84 17.92
C TYR A 43 2.12 8.79 18.82
N TYR A 44 2.96 8.18 19.65
CA TYR A 44 2.50 7.46 20.85
C TYR A 44 2.82 8.39 22.03
N ASN A 45 3.73 7.98 22.93
CA ASN A 45 4.21 8.83 24.04
C ASN A 45 5.30 9.82 23.62
N HIS A 46 5.97 9.57 22.49
CA HIS A 46 6.95 10.45 21.88
C HIS A 46 6.89 10.35 20.35
N SER A 47 7.48 11.34 19.68
CA SER A 47 7.63 11.35 18.23
C SER A 47 8.57 10.23 17.78
N LEU A 48 8.05 9.23 17.06
CA LEU A 48 8.87 8.17 16.51
C LEU A 48 8.66 7.97 15.00
N THR A 49 9.72 7.50 14.34
CA THR A 49 9.68 7.14 12.92
C THR A 49 9.77 5.62 12.79
N ILE A 50 8.72 5.03 12.24
CA ILE A 50 8.65 3.62 11.89
C ILE A 50 9.24 3.46 10.50
N ARG A 51 10.18 2.53 10.35
CA ARG A 51 10.78 2.12 9.08
C ARG A 51 10.30 0.72 8.72
N THR A 52 9.65 0.61 7.58
CA THR A 52 9.16 -0.66 7.02
C THR A 52 9.92 -0.96 5.73
N LYS A 53 10.58 -2.10 5.66
CA LYS A 53 11.30 -2.60 4.48
C LYS A 53 10.51 -3.74 3.88
N LEU A 54 10.13 -3.62 2.61
CA LEU A 54 9.42 -4.66 1.86
C LEU A 54 10.27 -5.01 0.63
N PHE A 55 10.91 -6.18 0.65
CA PHE A 55 11.79 -6.66 -0.43
C PHE A 55 11.37 -8.03 -0.92
N SER A 56 11.90 -8.46 -2.07
CA SER A 56 11.40 -9.59 -2.86
C SER A 56 11.01 -10.84 -2.04
N HIS A 57 11.72 -11.16 -0.96
CA HIS A 57 11.50 -12.37 -0.16
C HIS A 57 11.38 -12.12 1.36
N ASN A 58 11.35 -10.86 1.79
CA ASN A 58 11.31 -10.53 3.22
C ASN A 58 10.69 -9.18 3.54
N GLY A 59 10.25 -9.07 4.78
CA GLY A 59 9.75 -7.86 5.39
C GLY A 59 10.53 -7.55 6.67
N THR A 60 10.78 -6.27 6.95
CA THR A 60 11.35 -5.86 8.23
C THR A 60 10.72 -4.56 8.71
N VAL A 61 10.25 -4.54 9.96
CA VAL A 61 9.72 -3.34 10.62
C VAL A 61 10.64 -2.97 11.78
N LYS A 62 11.10 -1.72 11.81
CA LYS A 62 11.88 -1.14 12.91
C LYS A 62 11.21 0.14 13.42
N GLN A 63 11.03 0.26 14.72
CA GLN A 63 10.44 1.44 15.36
C GLN A 63 11.53 2.21 16.13
N GLY A 64 12.05 3.32 15.58
CA GLY A 64 13.17 4.05 16.21
C GLY A 64 14.40 3.17 16.47
N ASP A 65 14.91 3.17 17.71
CA ASP A 65 16.03 2.34 18.18
C ASP A 65 15.60 1.01 18.82
N SER A 66 14.30 0.70 18.81
CA SER A 66 13.76 -0.50 19.43
C SER A 66 13.89 -1.77 18.57
N LYS A 67 13.32 -2.88 19.07
CA LYS A 67 13.40 -4.23 18.49
C LYS A 67 12.99 -4.23 17.01
N THR A 68 13.75 -4.97 16.21
CA THR A 68 13.47 -5.18 14.79
C THR A 68 12.66 -6.46 14.62
N VAL A 69 11.49 -6.37 14.01
CA VAL A 69 10.70 -7.55 13.64
C VAL A 69 11.05 -7.90 12.20
N VAL A 70 11.59 -9.11 12.00
CA VAL A 70 11.99 -9.62 10.68
C VAL A 70 11.11 -10.81 10.32
N ALA A 71 10.37 -10.71 9.23
CA ALA A 71 9.72 -11.86 8.60
C ALA A 71 10.66 -12.34 7.47
N ARG A 72 11.19 -13.56 7.61
CA ARG A 72 12.14 -14.18 6.67
C ARG A 72 11.43 -15.12 5.70
N GLU A 73 12.16 -15.49 4.65
CA GLU A 73 11.74 -16.42 3.60
C GLU A 73 11.25 -17.74 4.22
N GLY A 74 10.04 -18.17 3.86
CA GLY A 74 9.32 -19.31 4.47
C GLY A 74 8.03 -18.92 5.19
N ASP A 75 8.09 -17.88 6.03
CA ASP A 75 6.94 -17.36 6.79
C ASP A 75 6.36 -16.06 6.17
N PHE A 76 6.99 -15.54 5.12
CA PHE A 76 6.61 -14.26 4.55
C PHE A 76 5.68 -14.43 3.35
N HIS A 77 4.38 -14.18 3.58
CA HIS A 77 3.36 -14.23 2.54
C HIS A 77 2.88 -12.83 2.16
N VAL A 78 2.68 -12.62 0.85
CA VAL A 78 1.97 -11.44 0.33
C VAL A 78 0.70 -11.90 -0.35
N MET A 79 -0.43 -11.61 0.27
CA MET A 79 -1.75 -11.85 -0.31
C MET A 79 -2.24 -10.57 -0.98
N THR A 80 -2.75 -10.69 -2.21
CA THR A 80 -3.23 -9.55 -2.99
C THR A 80 -4.72 -9.73 -3.28
N HIS A 81 -5.52 -8.73 -2.95
CA HIS A 81 -6.98 -8.77 -3.13
C HIS A 81 -7.46 -7.53 -3.89
N LYS A 82 -8.60 -7.67 -4.56
CA LYS A 82 -9.36 -6.52 -5.04
C LYS A 82 -10.30 -6.09 -3.92
N SER A 83 -10.28 -4.81 -3.59
CA SER A 83 -11.16 -4.23 -2.56
C SER A 83 -11.77 -2.93 -3.10
N LYS A 84 -12.77 -2.39 -2.41
CA LYS A 84 -13.32 -1.06 -2.71
C LYS A 84 -12.87 -0.08 -1.64
N PHE A 85 -12.28 1.04 -2.04
CA PHE A 85 -11.85 2.10 -1.15
C PHE A 85 -12.48 3.43 -1.54
N ARG A 86 -12.92 4.20 -0.54
CA ARG A 86 -13.29 5.61 -0.73
C ARG A 86 -12.55 6.48 0.26
N PHE A 87 -12.10 7.65 -0.19
CA PHE A 87 -11.72 8.73 0.72
C PHE A 87 -12.97 9.29 1.40
N LYS A 88 -12.81 9.92 2.57
CA LYS A 88 -13.91 10.61 3.26
C LYS A 88 -14.55 11.65 2.31
N GLY A 89 -15.86 11.51 2.08
CA GLY A 89 -16.64 12.37 1.16
C GLY A 89 -16.50 12.03 -0.33
N GLY A 90 -15.75 10.98 -0.68
CA GLY A 90 -15.58 10.51 -2.05
C GLY A 90 -16.44 9.30 -2.42
N GLN A 91 -16.29 8.83 -3.66
CA GLN A 91 -16.92 7.61 -4.16
C GLN A 91 -16.01 6.40 -3.96
N TYR A 92 -16.61 5.20 -4.01
CA TYR A 92 -15.84 3.96 -3.97
C TYR A 92 -15.13 3.70 -5.30
N HIS A 93 -13.85 3.35 -5.19
CA HIS A 93 -13.02 2.92 -6.30
C HIS A 93 -12.49 1.52 -6.02
N THR A 94 -12.45 0.67 -7.05
CA THR A 94 -11.77 -0.62 -6.95
C THR A 94 -10.27 -0.37 -6.86
N ILE A 95 -9.65 -0.94 -5.82
CA ILE A 95 -8.23 -0.85 -5.55
C ILE A 95 -7.64 -2.25 -5.36
N ILE A 96 -6.31 -2.34 -5.43
CA ILE A 96 -5.57 -3.53 -5.07
C ILE A 96 -5.01 -3.32 -3.66
N THR A 97 -5.34 -4.25 -2.77
CA THR A 97 -4.81 -4.33 -1.40
C THR A 97 -3.76 -5.43 -1.32
N HIS A 98 -2.73 -5.22 -0.50
CA HIS A 98 -1.66 -6.18 -0.28
C HIS A 98 -1.49 -6.44 1.21
N THR A 99 -1.86 -7.62 1.66
CA THR A 99 -1.65 -8.06 3.05
C THR A 99 -0.30 -8.77 3.13
N VAL A 100 0.56 -8.33 4.05
CA VAL A 100 1.96 -8.77 4.13
C VAL A 100 2.28 -9.31 5.52
N GLY A 101 2.51 -10.62 5.64
CA GLY A 101 2.84 -11.29 6.91
C GLY A 101 2.04 -12.57 7.16
N VAL A 102 2.03 -13.03 8.42
CA VAL A 102 1.24 -14.18 8.91
C VAL A 102 0.31 -13.71 10.02
N GLY A 103 -0.93 -14.22 10.05
CA GLY A 103 -1.91 -13.87 11.08
C GLY A 103 -2.50 -12.47 10.90
N ASP A 104 -2.48 -11.65 11.96
CA ASP A 104 -2.93 -10.25 11.95
C ASP A 104 -1.89 -9.36 11.25
N ALA A 105 -1.86 -9.48 9.93
CA ALA A 105 -0.89 -8.86 9.06
C ALA A 105 -1.39 -7.49 8.55
N PRO A 106 -0.53 -6.47 8.47
CA PRO A 106 -0.92 -5.17 7.93
C PRO A 106 -1.28 -5.29 6.44
N THR A 107 -2.40 -4.67 6.07
CA THR A 107 -2.79 -4.48 4.67
C THR A 107 -2.30 -3.12 4.19
N PHE A 108 -1.66 -3.11 3.01
CA PHE A 108 -1.17 -1.91 2.35
C PHE A 108 -1.95 -1.64 1.05
N ILE A 109 -2.20 -0.36 0.79
CA ILE A 109 -2.78 0.14 -0.46
C ILE A 109 -1.74 1.04 -1.11
N SER A 110 -1.34 0.73 -2.35
CA SER A 110 -0.47 1.60 -3.13
C SER A 110 -1.28 2.75 -3.74
N ALA A 111 -0.92 4.00 -3.44
CA ALA A 111 -1.63 5.17 -3.91
C ALA A 111 -0.69 6.32 -4.29
N HIS A 112 -1.23 7.32 -4.99
CA HIS A 112 -0.53 8.58 -5.25
C HIS A 112 -1.27 9.73 -4.56
N LEU A 113 -0.60 10.40 -3.63
CA LEU A 113 -1.16 11.55 -2.89
C LEU A 113 -0.31 12.81 -3.09
N ARG A 114 -0.92 13.98 -2.94
CA ARG A 114 -0.19 15.24 -2.85
C ARG A 114 0.30 15.46 -1.42
N ILE A 115 1.61 15.48 -1.23
CA ILE A 115 2.25 15.75 0.07
C ILE A 115 3.25 16.90 -0.11
N ASN A 116 3.05 17.97 0.65
CA ASN A 116 3.82 19.22 0.55
C ASN A 116 3.85 19.73 -0.90
N GLY A 117 2.68 19.83 -1.53
CA GLY A 117 2.50 20.32 -2.90
C GLY A 117 2.92 19.36 -4.02
N LYS A 118 3.63 18.27 -3.71
CA LYS A 118 4.14 17.33 -4.73
C LYS A 118 3.31 16.04 -4.76
N ARG A 119 2.98 15.55 -5.96
CA ARG A 119 2.40 14.21 -6.14
C ARG A 119 3.48 13.17 -5.83
N ARG A 120 3.20 12.28 -4.89
CA ARG A 120 4.14 11.25 -4.43
C ARG A 120 3.44 9.89 -4.39
N HIS A 121 4.18 8.85 -4.72
CA HIS A 121 3.79 7.48 -4.46
C HIS A 121 3.92 7.19 -2.96
N VAL A 122 2.87 6.62 -2.39
CA VAL A 122 2.73 6.35 -0.96
C VAL A 122 2.09 4.99 -0.74
N LEU A 123 2.31 4.41 0.43
CA LEU A 123 1.48 3.31 0.92
C LEU A 123 0.52 3.81 1.98
N LEU A 124 -0.71 3.33 1.92
CA LEU A 124 -1.70 3.51 2.96
C LEU A 124 -1.75 2.22 3.74
N GLN A 125 -1.37 2.25 5.01
CA GLN A 125 -1.54 1.12 5.90
C GLN A 125 -2.96 1.15 6.45
N ALA A 126 -3.73 0.10 6.14
CA ALA A 126 -5.07 -0.08 6.66
C ALA A 126 -5.02 -0.25 8.18
N PRO A 127 -5.90 0.42 8.94
CA PRO A 127 -6.02 0.16 10.35
C PRO A 127 -6.67 -1.21 10.57
N GLN A 128 -6.33 -1.88 11.68
CA GLN A 128 -7.06 -3.09 12.10
C GLN A 128 -8.53 -2.77 12.41
N GLN A 129 -8.78 -1.57 12.96
CA GLN A 129 -10.11 -1.05 13.25
C GLN A 129 -10.19 0.45 12.96
N GLY A 130 -11.31 0.88 12.37
CA GLY A 130 -11.60 2.29 12.12
C GLY A 130 -11.32 2.76 10.68
N HIS A 131 -11.22 4.09 10.52
CA HIS A 131 -11.30 4.76 9.21
C HIS A 131 -10.05 5.58 8.88
N THR A 132 -9.00 5.48 9.69
CA THR A 132 -7.79 6.31 9.56
C THR A 132 -6.63 5.45 9.06
N PHE A 133 -6.14 5.77 7.86
CA PHE A 133 -5.03 5.07 7.22
C PHE A 133 -3.76 5.87 7.43
N TYR A 134 -2.72 5.20 7.93
CA TYR A 134 -1.41 5.82 8.03
C TYR A 134 -0.76 5.90 6.66
N VAL A 135 -0.16 7.06 6.36
CA VAL A 135 0.55 7.27 5.09
C VAL A 135 2.04 7.02 5.29
N LEU A 136 2.53 6.00 4.59
CA LEU A 136 3.91 5.62 4.53
C LEU A 136 4.56 6.24 3.28
N THR A 137 5.74 6.83 3.46
CA THR A 137 6.48 7.56 2.41
C THR A 137 7.88 7.00 2.21
N HIS A 138 8.45 7.13 1.01
CA HIS A 138 9.85 6.75 0.76
C HIS A 138 10.90 7.69 1.40
N PHE A 139 10.48 8.89 1.82
CA PHE A 139 11.33 9.83 2.56
C PHE A 139 10.95 9.81 4.03
N LYS A 140 11.88 10.19 4.92
CA LYS A 140 11.60 10.33 6.36
C LYS A 140 10.62 11.50 6.58
N PRO A 141 9.39 11.25 7.06
CA PRO A 141 8.40 12.30 7.26
C PRO A 141 8.74 13.17 8.48
N THR A 142 8.55 14.49 8.37
CA THR A 142 8.73 15.43 9.49
C THR A 142 7.50 15.58 10.37
N LYS A 143 6.31 15.22 9.86
CA LYS A 143 5.02 15.24 10.54
C LYS A 143 4.24 13.96 10.27
N VAL A 144 3.22 13.68 11.09
CA VAL A 144 2.33 12.55 10.88
C VAL A 144 1.42 12.84 9.69
N TYR A 145 1.31 11.87 8.79
CA TYR A 145 0.39 11.90 7.67
C TYR A 145 -0.62 10.76 7.82
N HIS A 146 -1.89 11.12 7.82
CA HIS A 146 -2.99 10.17 7.78
C HIS A 146 -4.02 10.63 6.76
N ILE A 147 -4.82 9.69 6.29
CA ILE A 147 -6.02 9.98 5.50
C ILE A 147 -7.20 9.26 6.14
N SER A 148 -8.39 9.83 5.99
CA SER A 148 -9.63 9.16 6.39
C SER A 148 -10.33 8.54 5.18
N GLY A 149 -10.84 7.33 5.34
CA GLY A 149 -11.55 6.62 4.29
C GLY A 149 -12.22 5.34 4.79
N ASP A 150 -12.89 4.65 3.87
CA ASP A 150 -13.54 3.37 4.13
C ASP A 150 -13.03 2.33 3.16
N LEU A 151 -12.64 1.18 3.70
CA LEU A 151 -12.29 -0.02 2.94
C LEU A 151 -13.43 -1.04 3.06
N LYS A 152 -13.86 -1.57 1.92
CA LYS A 152 -14.80 -2.68 1.82
C LYS A 152 -14.11 -3.84 1.10
N TRP A 153 -14.16 -5.01 1.70
CA TRP A 153 -13.61 -6.26 1.17
C TRP A 153 -14.56 -6.87 0.14
#